data_AF-A0A1Q7F1X3-F1
#
_entry.id   AF-A0A1Q7F1X3-F1
#
_cell.length_a   1.000
_cell.length_b   1.000
_cell.length_c   1.000
_cell.angle_alpha   90.00
_cell.angle_beta   90.00
_cell.angle_gamma   90.00
#
_symmetry.space_group_name_H-M   'P 1'
#
loop_
_entity.id
_entity.type
_entity.pdbx_description
1 polymer ?
#
loop_
_entity_poly.entity_id
_entity_poly.type
_entity_poly.pdbx_seq_one_letter_code
_entity_poly.pdbx_strand_id
1 'polypeptide(L)'
;MHASLVPTATDLAALFGYVLGNPFLFISSSTVMTTGLLIGAVAMPLVPRGGFALRVAAPSLAMVLVYFGIGSMVLATEILVRFHAAIPDATETQFASGIGHLVAAAAGIAILFRHLRRRSRRVWIVANAVAVTYWVAQVLILTPPWFAFEGQLEVIRLLALAALAAGALVSVLLWRAAPRSR
;
A
#
# COMPACT_ATOMS: atom_id res chain seq x y z
N MET A 1 -0.66 -8.52 32.20
CA MET A 1 0.54 -8.61 31.34
C MET A 1 0.76 -7.26 30.70
N HIS A 2 1.93 -6.64 30.88
CA HIS A 2 2.25 -5.38 30.21
C HIS A 2 2.54 -5.67 28.74
N ALA A 3 1.60 -5.32 27.86
CA ALA A 3 1.79 -5.40 26.42
C ALA A 3 2.83 -4.34 26.02
N SER A 4 4.02 -4.80 25.65
CA SER A 4 5.04 -3.94 25.04
C SER A 4 4.47 -3.38 23.73
N LEU A 5 4.52 -2.05 23.57
CA LEU A 5 4.19 -1.37 22.31
C LEU A 5 5.19 -1.64 21.19
N VAL A 6 6.33 -2.27 21.51
CA VAL A 6 7.37 -2.63 20.56
C VAL A 6 7.32 -4.15 20.34
N PRO A 7 7.01 -4.62 19.11
CA PRO A 7 6.98 -6.05 18.79
C PRO A 7 8.34 -6.69 19.00
N THR A 8 8.37 -7.85 19.65
CA THR A 8 9.57 -8.67 19.79
C THR A 8 9.79 -9.53 18.54
N ALA A 9 10.99 -10.09 18.38
CA ALA A 9 11.28 -11.04 17.30
C ALA A 9 10.34 -12.26 17.33
N THR A 10 9.93 -12.67 18.52
CA THR A 10 8.99 -13.78 18.75
C THR A 10 7.57 -13.41 18.32
N ASP A 11 7.15 -12.15 18.54
CA ASP A 11 5.86 -11.64 18.06
C ASP A 11 5.82 -11.59 16.54
N LEU A 12 6.93 -11.23 15.90
CA LEU A 12 7.08 -11.24 14.44
C LEU A 12 7.06 -12.66 13.86
N ALA A 13 7.70 -13.62 14.53
CA ALA A 13 7.68 -15.03 14.12
C ALA A 13 6.30 -15.68 14.32
N ALA A 14 5.62 -15.37 15.42
CA ALA A 14 4.26 -15.82 15.69
C ALA A 14 3.26 -15.22 14.68
N LEU A 15 3.42 -13.94 14.33
CA LEU A 15 2.68 -13.29 13.26
C LEU A 15 2.90 -14.02 11.92
N PHE A 16 4.16 -14.35 11.57
CA PHE A 16 4.49 -15.11 10.36
C PHE A 16 3.87 -16.51 10.35
N GLY A 17 3.92 -17.24 11.46
CA GLY A 17 3.30 -18.57 11.58
C GLY A 17 1.77 -18.50 11.49
N TYR A 18 1.17 -17.52 12.15
CA TYR A 18 -0.27 -17.26 12.11
C TYR A 18 -0.76 -16.92 10.69
N VAL A 19 0.05 -16.15 9.94
CA VAL A 19 -0.16 -15.80 8.53
C VAL A 19 -0.19 -17.01 7.61
N LEU A 20 0.73 -17.94 7.81
CA LEU A 20 0.84 -19.13 6.96
C LEU A 20 -0.21 -20.19 7.31
N GLY A 21 -0.68 -20.23 8.57
CA GLY A 21 -1.68 -21.19 9.04
C GLY A 21 -3.14 -20.84 8.75
N ASN A 22 -3.44 -19.61 8.32
CA ASN A 22 -4.81 -19.12 8.18
C ASN A 22 -5.02 -18.42 6.82
N PRO A 23 -5.17 -19.20 5.72
CA PRO A 23 -5.18 -18.68 4.34
C PRO A 23 -6.38 -17.77 4.00
N PHE A 24 -7.39 -17.71 4.87
CA PHE A 24 -8.58 -16.85 4.72
C PHE A 24 -8.43 -15.49 5.40
N LEU A 25 -7.36 -15.27 6.16
CA LEU A 25 -7.14 -14.00 6.85
C LEU A 25 -6.60 -12.97 5.87
N PHE A 26 -7.52 -12.14 5.39
CA PHE A 26 -7.30 -10.83 4.76
C PHE A 26 -6.18 -10.02 5.45
N ILE A 27 -6.05 -10.17 6.77
CA ILE A 27 -5.06 -9.51 7.63
C ILE A 27 -3.64 -9.99 7.32
N SER A 28 -3.45 -11.23 6.90
CA SER A 28 -2.13 -11.85 6.87
C SER A 28 -1.30 -11.48 5.65
N SER A 29 -1.91 -11.40 4.48
CA SER A 29 -1.19 -11.08 3.25
C SER A 29 -1.01 -9.57 3.03
N SER A 30 -2.01 -8.75 3.39
CA SER A 30 -1.86 -7.29 3.41
C SER A 30 -0.84 -6.88 4.46
N THR A 31 -0.78 -7.55 5.61
CA THR A 31 0.26 -7.33 6.62
C THR A 31 1.64 -7.75 6.14
N VAL A 32 1.80 -8.92 5.50
CA VAL A 32 3.09 -9.30 4.89
C VAL A 32 3.55 -8.25 3.87
N MET A 33 2.64 -7.78 3.02
CA MET A 33 2.94 -6.75 2.04
C MET A 33 3.28 -5.41 2.69
N THR A 34 2.52 -4.97 3.70
CA THR A 34 2.80 -3.74 4.48
C THR A 34 4.15 -3.83 5.15
N THR A 35 4.46 -4.97 5.77
CA THR A 35 5.74 -5.23 6.42
C THR A 35 6.87 -5.17 5.40
N GLY A 36 6.71 -5.78 4.22
CA GLY A 36 7.68 -5.66 3.13
C GLY A 36 7.90 -4.21 2.68
N LEU A 37 6.84 -3.43 2.51
CA LEU A 37 6.92 -2.00 2.15
C LEU A 37 7.60 -1.17 3.25
N LEU A 38 7.28 -1.43 4.52
CA LEU A 38 7.91 -0.78 5.67
C LEU A 38 9.39 -1.15 5.81
N ILE A 39 9.76 -2.41 5.63
CA ILE A 39 11.15 -2.86 5.60
C ILE A 39 11.89 -2.12 4.48
N GLY A 40 11.28 -2.03 3.29
CA GLY A 40 11.81 -1.23 2.19
C GLY A 40 12.06 0.23 2.60
N ALA A 41 11.11 0.85 3.30
CA ALA A 41 11.22 2.23 3.77
C ALA A 41 12.33 2.41 4.82
N VAL A 42 12.47 1.48 5.77
CA VAL A 42 13.51 1.46 6.80
C VAL A 42 14.90 1.16 6.22
N ALA A 43 14.97 0.38 5.15
CA ALA A 43 16.21 0.08 4.46
C ALA A 43 16.70 1.25 3.58
N MET A 44 15.81 2.13 3.11
CA MET A 44 16.19 3.27 2.26
C MET A 44 17.27 4.19 2.86
N PRO A 45 17.24 4.54 4.16
CA PRO A 45 18.32 5.28 4.81
C PRO A 45 19.71 4.64 4.72
N LEU A 46 19.80 3.32 4.49
CA LEU A 46 21.06 2.59 4.37
C LEU A 46 21.67 2.67 2.96
N VAL A 47 20.90 3.11 1.97
CA VAL A 47 21.36 3.24 0.58
C VAL A 47 22.18 4.53 0.43
N PRO A 48 23.35 4.49 -0.25
CA PRO A 48 24.24 5.65 -0.38
C PRO A 48 23.51 6.90 -0.90
N ARG A 49 23.74 8.03 -0.21
CA ARG A 49 23.16 9.36 -0.49
C ARG A 49 23.69 9.91 -1.83
N GLY A 50 23.15 9.40 -2.94
CA GLY A 50 23.56 9.78 -4.30
C GLY A 50 23.19 8.75 -5.37
N GLY A 51 22.92 7.51 -4.96
CA GLY A 51 22.52 6.43 -5.86
C GLY A 51 21.26 6.80 -6.67
N PHE A 52 21.28 6.48 -7.97
CA PHE A 52 20.10 6.59 -8.83
C PHE A 52 18.89 5.84 -8.22
N ALA A 53 19.16 4.68 -7.61
CA ALA A 53 18.19 3.90 -6.86
C ALA A 53 17.43 4.72 -5.80
N LEU A 54 18.13 5.52 -4.97
CA LEU A 54 17.48 6.33 -3.93
C LEU A 54 16.60 7.46 -4.51
N ARG A 55 16.97 7.98 -5.68
CA ARG A 55 16.25 9.09 -6.34
C ARG A 55 14.95 8.64 -6.98
N VAL A 56 14.87 7.39 -7.42
CA VAL A 56 13.69 6.81 -8.10
C VAL A 56 12.85 5.98 -7.14
N ALA A 57 13.48 5.18 -6.28
CA ALA A 57 12.79 4.24 -5.40
C ALA A 57 12.04 4.95 -4.27
N ALA A 58 12.63 5.95 -3.61
CA ALA A 58 11.97 6.59 -2.46
C ALA A 58 10.64 7.29 -2.82
N PRO A 59 10.54 8.10 -3.90
CA PRO A 59 9.26 8.65 -4.33
C PRO A 59 8.25 7.58 -4.75
N SER A 60 8.70 6.55 -5.47
CA SER A 60 7.82 5.46 -5.92
C SER A 60 7.29 4.65 -4.74
N LEU A 61 8.14 4.31 -3.77
CA LEU A 61 7.76 3.61 -2.56
C LEU A 61 6.80 4.44 -1.70
N ALA A 62 7.02 5.75 -1.60
CA ALA A 62 6.08 6.65 -0.93
C ALA A 62 4.70 6.64 -1.60
N MET A 63 4.64 6.68 -2.94
CA MET A 63 3.38 6.59 -3.67
C MET A 63 2.69 5.22 -3.49
N VAL A 64 3.46 4.13 -3.49
CA VAL A 64 2.93 2.78 -3.20
C VAL A 64 2.32 2.72 -1.80
N LEU A 65 3.01 3.28 -0.79
CA LEU A 65 2.52 3.36 0.60
C LEU A 65 1.25 4.21 0.70
N VAL A 66 1.17 5.36 0.00
CA VAL A 66 -0.04 6.20 -0.03
C VAL A 66 -1.23 5.40 -0.56
N TYR A 67 -1.09 4.78 -1.72
CA TYR A 67 -2.17 3.99 -2.32
C TYR A 67 -2.56 2.79 -1.47
N PHE A 68 -1.57 2.14 -0.86
CA PHE A 68 -1.80 1.03 0.05
C PHE A 68 -2.63 1.45 1.26
N GLY A 69 -2.19 2.49 1.98
CA GLY A 69 -2.84 2.93 3.20
C GLY A 69 -4.27 3.41 2.94
N ILE A 70 -4.46 4.25 1.91
CA ILE A 70 -5.79 4.75 1.54
C ILE A 70 -6.66 3.60 1.03
N GLY A 71 -6.15 2.77 0.12
CA GLY A 71 -6.90 1.65 -0.44
C GLY A 71 -7.35 0.64 0.62
N SER A 72 -6.46 0.31 1.56
CA SER A 72 -6.78 -0.58 2.67
C SER A 72 -7.87 0.00 3.57
N MET A 73 -7.82 1.30 3.87
CA MET A 73 -8.83 1.97 4.70
C MET A 73 -10.20 2.00 4.00
N VAL A 74 -10.23 2.33 2.71
CA VAL A 74 -11.47 2.35 1.92
C VAL A 74 -12.09 0.96 1.86
N LEU A 75 -11.28 -0.06 1.53
CA LEU A 75 -11.74 -1.45 1.45
C LEU A 75 -12.25 -1.97 2.80
N ALA A 76 -11.53 -1.69 3.88
CA ALA A 76 -11.97 -2.07 5.22
C ALA A 76 -13.27 -1.38 5.64
N THR A 77 -13.46 -0.11 5.24
CA THR A 77 -14.71 0.64 5.46
C THR A 77 -15.86 0.03 4.66
N GLU A 78 -15.65 -0.28 3.38
CA GLU A 78 -16.67 -0.93 2.55
C GLU A 78 -17.07 -2.29 3.12
N ILE A 79 -16.11 -3.09 3.58
CA ILE A 79 -16.38 -4.39 4.22
C ILE A 79 -17.21 -4.21 5.50
N LEU A 80 -16.84 -3.23 6.33
CA LEU A 80 -17.61 -2.89 7.53
C LEU A 80 -19.05 -2.51 7.17
N VAL A 81 -19.26 -1.53 6.29
CA VAL A 81 -20.60 -1.04 5.96
C VAL A 81 -21.48 -2.13 5.32
N ARG A 82 -20.91 -3.01 4.48
CA ARG A 82 -21.69 -4.02 3.75
C ARG A 82 -21.97 -5.28 4.54
N PHE A 83 -21.04 -5.73 5.39
CA PHE A 83 -21.08 -7.08 5.96
C PHE A 83 -21.22 -7.10 7.49
N HIS A 84 -21.17 -5.95 8.17
CA HIS A 84 -21.15 -5.91 9.63
C HIS A 84 -22.39 -6.54 10.29
N ALA A 85 -23.56 -6.45 9.65
CA ALA A 85 -24.77 -7.10 10.16
C ALA A 85 -24.69 -8.64 10.15
N ALA A 86 -23.86 -9.23 9.26
CA ALA A 86 -23.72 -10.68 9.11
C ALA A 86 -22.52 -11.24 9.89
N ILE A 87 -21.40 -10.50 9.91
CA ILE A 87 -20.12 -10.93 10.48
C ILE A 87 -19.44 -9.80 11.27
N PRO A 88 -20.04 -9.32 12.38
CA PRO A 88 -19.62 -8.11 13.07
C PRO A 88 -18.15 -8.16 13.52
N ASP A 89 -17.75 -9.18 14.28
CA ASP A 89 -16.39 -9.30 14.81
C ASP A 89 -15.31 -9.32 13.72
N ALA A 90 -15.57 -10.05 12.62
CA ALA A 90 -14.64 -10.12 11.50
C ALA A 90 -14.49 -8.76 10.81
N THR A 91 -15.58 -8.05 10.59
CA THR A 91 -15.57 -6.73 9.95
C THR A 91 -14.94 -5.64 10.82
N GLU A 92 -15.17 -5.65 12.13
CA GLU A 92 -14.49 -4.76 13.09
C GLU A 92 -12.98 -5.00 13.09
N THR A 93 -12.57 -6.27 13.08
CA THR A 93 -11.16 -6.65 12.98
C THR A 93 -10.54 -6.16 11.67
N GLN A 94 -11.25 -6.27 10.54
CA GLN A 94 -10.80 -5.72 9.25
C GLN A 94 -10.67 -4.20 9.30
N PHE A 95 -11.63 -3.51 9.91
CA PHE A 95 -11.59 -2.06 10.06
C PHE A 95 -10.39 -1.59 10.90
N ALA A 96 -10.15 -2.23 12.04
CA ALA A 96 -8.98 -1.98 12.87
C ALA A 96 -7.67 -2.25 12.10
N SER A 97 -7.62 -3.33 11.30
CA SER A 97 -6.49 -3.63 10.43
C SER A 97 -6.27 -2.55 9.36
N GLY A 98 -7.34 -2.03 8.74
CA GLY A 98 -7.30 -0.91 7.79
C GLY A 98 -6.70 0.35 8.41
N ILE A 99 -7.08 0.70 9.64
CA ILE A 99 -6.47 1.79 10.40
C ILE A 99 -4.97 1.52 10.62
N GLY A 100 -4.62 0.30 11.03
CA GLY A 100 -3.22 -0.11 11.22
C GLY A 100 -2.38 0.07 9.94
N HIS A 101 -2.90 -0.32 8.78
CA HIS A 101 -2.25 -0.13 7.48
C HIS A 101 -2.10 1.35 7.12
N LEU A 102 -3.10 2.19 7.39
CA LEU A 102 -3.02 3.62 7.15
C LEU A 102 -1.93 4.28 8.02
N VAL A 103 -1.87 3.92 9.30
CA VAL A 103 -0.82 4.39 10.23
C VAL A 103 0.56 3.90 9.80
N ALA A 104 0.69 2.62 9.45
CA ALA A 104 1.93 2.04 8.93
C ALA A 104 2.42 2.75 7.67
N ALA A 105 1.52 3.02 6.72
CA ALA A 105 1.83 3.78 5.52
C ALA A 105 2.33 5.19 5.86
N ALA A 106 1.63 5.90 6.75
CA ALA A 106 2.04 7.23 7.21
C ALA A 106 3.43 7.20 7.87
N ALA A 107 3.72 6.21 8.70
CA ALA A 107 5.03 6.04 9.34
C ALA A 107 6.14 5.77 8.31
N GLY A 108 5.90 4.88 7.34
CA GLY A 108 6.83 4.62 6.23
C GLY A 108 7.13 5.88 5.42
N ILE A 109 6.11 6.67 5.10
CA ILE A 109 6.27 7.95 4.39
C ILE A 109 7.06 8.95 5.25
N ALA A 110 6.79 9.01 6.56
CA ALA A 110 7.53 9.89 7.48
C ALA A 110 9.02 9.54 7.52
N ILE A 111 9.38 8.24 7.52
CA ILE A 111 10.77 7.78 7.42
C ILE A 111 11.40 8.26 6.10
N LEU A 112 10.67 8.15 5.00
CA LEU A 112 11.15 8.57 3.68
C LEU A 112 11.22 10.10 3.52
N PHE A 113 10.58 10.88 4.39
CA PHE A 113 10.32 12.31 4.21
C PHE A 113 11.54 13.12 3.74
N ARG A 114 12.71 12.91 4.35
CA ARG A 114 13.94 13.64 3.99
C ARG A 114 14.39 13.36 2.55
N HIS A 115 14.09 12.18 2.03
CA HIS A 115 14.40 11.75 0.66
C HIS A 115 13.36 12.19 -0.38
N LEU A 116 12.18 12.64 0.08
CA LEU A 116 11.08 13.14 -0.77
C LEU A 116 11.17 14.64 -1.03
N ARG A 117 11.95 15.38 -0.24
CA ARG A 117 12.09 16.83 -0.39
C ARG A 117 12.80 17.21 -1.70
N ARG A 118 12.42 18.37 -2.26
CA ARG A 118 13.07 19.01 -3.41
C ARG A 118 13.14 18.12 -4.66
N ARG A 119 12.14 17.27 -4.87
CA ARG A 119 11.99 16.46 -6.09
C ARG A 119 11.22 17.23 -7.16
N SER A 120 11.58 17.02 -8.42
CA SER A 120 10.90 17.68 -9.54
C SER A 120 9.53 17.05 -9.80
N ARG A 121 8.63 17.80 -10.45
CA ARG A 121 7.31 17.31 -10.87
C ARG A 121 7.39 16.02 -11.69
N ARG A 122 8.38 15.90 -12.57
CA ARG A 122 8.61 14.70 -13.39
C ARG A 122 8.86 13.45 -12.54
N VAL A 123 9.60 13.56 -11.45
CA VAL A 123 9.87 12.42 -10.54
C VAL A 123 8.57 11.92 -9.92
N TRP A 124 7.69 12.82 -9.49
CA TRP A 124 6.41 12.43 -8.90
C TRP A 124 5.44 11.82 -9.92
N ILE A 125 5.43 12.30 -11.17
CA ILE A 125 4.64 11.68 -12.24
C ILE A 125 5.10 10.23 -12.48
N VAL A 126 6.41 10.00 -12.57
CA VAL A 126 6.97 8.65 -12.75
C VAL A 126 6.66 7.76 -11.54
N ALA A 127 6.85 8.28 -10.32
CA ALA A 127 6.55 7.55 -9.09
C ALA A 127 5.08 7.12 -9.00
N ASN A 128 4.16 8.00 -9.41
CA ASN A 128 2.74 7.72 -9.50
C ASN A 128 2.46 6.59 -10.49
N ALA A 129 3.02 6.69 -11.71
CA ALA A 129 2.85 5.66 -12.74
C ALA A 129 3.39 4.29 -12.28
N VAL A 130 4.55 4.26 -11.63
CA VAL A 130 5.13 3.04 -11.04
C VAL A 130 4.20 2.46 -9.98
N ALA A 131 3.71 3.29 -9.06
CA ALA A 131 2.83 2.84 -7.98
C ALA A 131 1.49 2.30 -8.51
N VAL A 132 0.87 2.98 -9.48
CA VAL A 132 -0.36 2.49 -10.14
C VAL A 132 -0.08 1.16 -10.83
N THR A 133 1.01 1.05 -11.59
CA THR A 133 1.39 -0.20 -12.29
C THR A 133 1.62 -1.35 -11.32
N TYR A 134 2.30 -1.10 -10.20
CA TYR A 134 2.51 -2.09 -9.15
C TYR A 134 1.19 -2.62 -8.61
N TRP A 135 0.25 -1.74 -8.24
CA TRP A 135 -1.04 -2.16 -7.70
C TRP A 135 -1.91 -2.89 -8.72
N VAL A 136 -1.89 -2.43 -9.97
CA VAL A 136 -2.58 -3.12 -11.06
C VAL A 136 -2.01 -4.52 -11.27
N ALA A 137 -0.68 -4.68 -11.24
CA ALA A 137 -0.05 -5.99 -11.32
C ALA A 137 -0.45 -6.89 -10.14
N GLN A 138 -0.49 -6.34 -8.92
CA GLN A 138 -0.98 -7.07 -7.75
C GLN A 138 -2.42 -7.55 -7.95
N VAL A 139 -3.33 -6.67 -8.38
CA VAL A 139 -4.76 -7.00 -8.53
C VAL A 139 -5.02 -7.94 -9.71
N LEU A 140 -4.44 -7.68 -10.88
CA LEU A 140 -4.78 -8.39 -12.12
C LEU A 140 -3.94 -9.64 -12.36
N ILE A 141 -2.65 -9.61 -12.00
CA ILE A 141 -1.72 -10.71 -12.30
C ILE A 141 -1.65 -11.64 -11.11
N LEU A 142 -1.33 -11.09 -9.94
CA LEU A 142 -1.17 -11.91 -8.74
C LEU A 142 -2.53 -12.32 -8.15
N THR A 143 -3.62 -11.63 -8.54
CA THR A 143 -5.02 -11.84 -8.13
C THR A 143 -5.13 -12.46 -6.75
N PRO A 144 -4.60 -11.78 -5.73
CA PRO A 144 -4.49 -12.44 -4.46
C PRO A 144 -5.87 -12.82 -3.91
N PRO A 145 -5.98 -13.98 -3.22
CA PRO A 145 -7.26 -14.64 -2.95
C PRO A 145 -8.24 -13.78 -2.13
N TRP A 146 -7.74 -12.80 -1.38
CA TRP A 146 -8.57 -11.87 -0.62
C TRP A 146 -9.35 -10.88 -1.49
N PHE A 147 -8.90 -10.56 -2.71
CA PHE A 147 -9.71 -9.77 -3.63
C PHE A 147 -10.95 -10.52 -4.12
N ALA A 148 -10.97 -11.85 -3.98
CA ALA A 148 -12.11 -12.69 -4.32
C ALA A 148 -13.04 -13.00 -3.14
N PHE A 149 -12.78 -12.44 -1.96
CA PHE A 149 -13.61 -12.67 -0.78
C PHE A 149 -15.06 -12.22 -1.03
N GLU A 150 -16.03 -13.10 -0.79
CA GLU A 150 -17.46 -12.85 -1.00
C GLU A 150 -17.81 -12.34 -2.42
N GLY A 151 -17.09 -12.81 -3.45
CA GLY A 151 -17.41 -12.53 -4.85
C GLY A 151 -17.07 -11.11 -5.33
N GLN A 152 -16.35 -10.32 -4.53
CA GLN A 152 -16.03 -8.92 -4.87
C GLN A 152 -14.93 -8.73 -5.92
N LEU A 153 -14.37 -9.82 -6.47
CA LEU A 153 -13.21 -9.78 -7.36
C LEU A 153 -13.42 -8.89 -8.59
N GLU A 154 -14.57 -9.03 -9.24
CA GLU A 154 -14.86 -8.28 -10.46
C GLU A 154 -15.02 -6.78 -10.18
N VAL A 155 -15.58 -6.42 -9.02
CA VAL A 155 -15.64 -5.02 -8.58
C VAL A 155 -14.23 -4.47 -8.36
N ILE A 156 -13.36 -5.23 -7.68
CA ILE A 156 -11.98 -4.81 -7.40
C ILE A 156 -11.16 -4.70 -8.69
N ARG A 157 -11.32 -5.63 -9.63
CA ARG A 157 -10.67 -5.57 -10.96
C ARG A 157 -11.12 -4.34 -11.75
N LEU A 158 -12.41 -4.06 -11.77
CA LEU A 158 -12.96 -2.88 -12.43
C LEU A 158 -12.38 -1.59 -11.81
N LEU A 159 -12.34 -1.52 -10.47
CA LEU A 159 -11.76 -0.37 -9.77
C LEU A 159 -10.26 -0.22 -10.05
N ALA A 160 -9.50 -1.32 -10.12
CA ALA A 160 -8.08 -1.27 -10.46
C ALA A 160 -7.85 -0.78 -11.90
N LEU A 161 -8.66 -1.24 -12.85
CA LEU A 161 -8.63 -0.76 -14.24
C LEU A 161 -9.04 0.70 -14.35
N ALA A 162 -10.08 1.13 -13.61
CA ALA A 162 -10.51 2.52 -13.56
C ALA A 162 -9.42 3.43 -12.96
N ALA A 163 -8.75 2.98 -11.90
CA ALA A 163 -7.62 3.70 -11.29
C ALA A 163 -6.42 3.80 -12.24
N LEU A 164 -6.14 2.75 -13.02
CA LEU A 164 -5.13 2.78 -14.08
C LEU A 164 -5.48 3.81 -15.15
N ALA A 165 -6.72 3.79 -15.64
CA ALA A 165 -7.20 4.71 -16.66
C ALA A 165 -7.15 6.17 -16.17
N ALA A 166 -7.60 6.43 -14.94
CA ALA A 166 -7.53 7.73 -14.31
C ALA A 166 -6.08 8.20 -14.11
N GLY A 167 -5.20 7.33 -13.63
CA GLY A 167 -3.78 7.62 -13.47
C GLY A 167 -3.08 7.95 -14.79
N ALA A 168 -3.41 7.21 -15.86
CA ALA A 168 -2.93 7.49 -17.21
C ALA A 168 -3.43 8.84 -17.72
N LEU A 169 -4.73 9.12 -17.56
CA LEU A 169 -5.36 10.38 -17.98
C LEU A 169 -4.72 11.58 -17.27
N VAL A 170 -4.62 11.53 -15.94
CA VAL A 170 -3.99 12.58 -15.14
C VAL A 170 -2.53 12.78 -15.56
N SER A 171 -1.79 11.70 -15.79
CA SER A 171 -0.40 11.78 -16.27
C SER A 171 -0.30 12.49 -17.62
N VAL A 172 -1.20 12.20 -18.56
CA VAL A 172 -1.28 12.87 -19.87
C VAL A 172 -1.60 14.36 -19.71
N LEU A 173 -2.59 14.71 -18.88
CA LEU A 173 -2.97 16.10 -18.62
C LEU A 173 -1.81 16.89 -17.99
N LEU A 174 -1.15 16.31 -16.98
CA LEU A 174 -0.01 16.94 -16.32
C LEU A 174 1.20 17.07 -17.25
N TRP A 175 1.42 16.12 -18.15
CA TRP A 175 2.45 16.18 -19.17
C TRP A 175 2.17 17.30 -20.18
N ARG A 176 0.94 17.42 -20.67
CA ARG A 176 0.51 18.49 -21.59
C ARG A 176 0.59 19.88 -20.95
N ALA A 177 0.29 19.97 -19.65
CA ALA A 177 0.36 21.21 -18.89
C ALA A 177 1.76 21.51 -18.30
N ALA A 178 2.78 20.70 -18.59
CA ALA A 178 4.14 20.97 -18.15
C ALA A 178 4.76 22.06 -19.04
N PRO A 179 5.42 23.09 -18.48
CA PRO A 179 6.15 24.08 -19.26
C PRO A 179 7.20 23.40 -20.13
N ARG A 180 7.27 23.73 -21.42
CA ARG A 180 8.35 23.29 -22.30
C ARG A 180 9.66 23.88 -21.78
N SER A 181 10.67 23.05 -21.54
CA SER A 181 12.01 23.54 -21.23
C SER A 181 12.48 24.40 -22.41
N ARG A 182 12.83 25.65 -22.13
CA ARG A 182 13.56 26.51 -23.07
C ARG A 182 14.98 25.99 -23.23
#